data_AF-A0A843JMW5-F1
#
_entry.id   AF-A0A843JMW5-F1
#
_cell.length_a   1.000
_cell.length_b   1.000
_cell.length_c   1.000
_cell.angle_alpha   90.00
_cell.angle_beta   90.00
_cell.angle_gamma   90.00
#
_symmetry.space_group_name_H-M   'P 1'
#
loop_
_entity.id
_entity.type
_entity.pdbx_description
1 polymer ?
#
loop_
_entity_poly.entity_id
_entity_poly.type
_entity_poly.pdbx_seq_one_letter_code
_entity_poly.pdbx_strand_id
1 'polypeptide(L)'
;MHIFKIQLHDFQEICRTVIEDLDMYGIEETCFNDSLITKVPAEINVDQSYHINRYKFKLSKSEILNYVVHRFLWNCFLEMNIPWCMIIESNVNINASIKKIISTINSIPEEWDVFFPYDAAEFHESDKMRHGMFLLNPNIREAWENEPFLMGFQWSNSCYFISKQGAKKLMQVHKIRERLDDTLLSLSFNDRLNVYTETVKWFDYSDIVQWEYPGRKKILWDTIIKESSWTSIRKARIQSILAVISKIANDLNIDLILQGGTHLGYIRHGGIMPWDDDVDLGIEEKSVSPFFKSLKEYGKGFCLGSFLEPGTNCLYYKVWNEIGESISNYIYTFPFVDIWIYNRIKNDLIFKNGIICKNSAKQDFISVSFEKSKFKIPYNSIDVLDTRYTNWKTKIKVYRYCHRLEKPAFSLLSLSIKVNEEGRLLI
;
A
#
# COMPACT_ATOMS: atom_id res chain seq x y z
N MET A 1 -22.54 20.22 25.57
CA MET A 1 -21.87 19.56 24.43
C MET A 1 -22.88 19.37 23.33
N HIS A 2 -22.45 19.38 22.07
CA HIS A 2 -23.27 18.95 20.92
C HIS A 2 -22.54 17.87 20.14
N ILE A 3 -23.28 16.95 19.53
CA ILE A 3 -22.71 15.86 18.74
C ILE A 3 -23.15 15.99 17.28
N PHE A 4 -22.19 16.14 16.38
CA PHE A 4 -22.42 16.02 14.95
C PHE A 4 -22.08 14.60 14.49
N LYS A 5 -23.08 13.88 14.01
CA LYS A 5 -22.92 12.55 13.42
C LYS A 5 -22.87 12.68 11.90
N ILE A 6 -21.82 12.19 11.26
CA ILE A 6 -21.66 12.23 9.80
C ILE A 6 -21.99 10.86 9.24
N GLN A 7 -22.93 10.81 8.30
CA GLN A 7 -23.28 9.60 7.55
C GLN A 7 -23.19 9.91 6.05
N LEU A 8 -22.11 9.50 5.40
CA LEU A 8 -21.96 9.65 3.95
C LEU A 8 -22.25 8.29 3.30
N HIS A 9 -23.42 8.11 2.64
CA HIS A 9 -23.91 6.77 2.24
C HIS A 9 -23.09 6.13 1.13
N ASP A 10 -22.33 6.91 0.35
CA ASP A 10 -21.37 6.37 -0.61
C ASP A 10 -20.20 5.61 0.07
N PHE A 11 -20.04 5.74 1.40
CA PHE A 11 -18.80 5.34 2.11
C PHE A 11 -18.98 4.60 3.44
N GLN A 12 -20.20 4.50 3.99
CA GLN A 12 -20.45 3.90 5.31
C GLN A 12 -21.71 3.02 5.26
N GLU A 13 -21.61 1.77 5.75
CA GLU A 13 -22.82 1.02 6.11
C GLU A 13 -23.63 1.83 7.15
N ILE A 14 -24.94 1.58 7.26
CA ILE A 14 -25.78 2.26 8.26
C ILE A 14 -25.34 1.80 9.65
N CYS A 15 -24.32 2.43 10.18
CA CYS A 15 -23.88 2.22 11.53
C CYS A 15 -24.48 3.37 12.36
N ARG A 16 -25.29 3.00 13.34
CA ARG A 16 -26.00 3.95 14.19
C ARG A 16 -25.10 4.10 15.40
N THR A 17 -24.22 5.10 15.42
CA THR A 17 -23.46 5.43 16.64
C THR A 17 -24.46 5.59 17.79
N VAL A 18 -24.50 4.59 18.68
CA VAL A 18 -25.28 4.63 19.91
C VAL A 18 -24.36 5.17 20.97
N ILE A 19 -24.82 6.20 21.67
CA ILE A 19 -24.19 6.66 22.89
C ILE A 19 -25.27 6.53 23.95
N GLU A 20 -24.96 5.79 25.01
CA GLU A 20 -25.88 5.64 26.13
C GLU A 20 -26.11 7.01 26.80
N ASP A 21 -27.12 7.12 27.66
CA ASP A 21 -27.35 8.26 28.57
C ASP A 21 -27.41 9.69 28.00
N LEU A 22 -27.45 9.91 26.67
CA LEU A 22 -27.55 11.24 26.03
C LEU A 22 -28.67 12.13 26.59
N ASP A 23 -29.88 11.56 26.67
CA ASP A 23 -31.08 12.26 27.14
C ASP A 23 -30.93 12.73 28.58
N MET A 24 -30.17 12.00 29.42
CA MET A 24 -29.95 12.34 30.83
C MET A 24 -29.12 13.62 31.01
N TYR A 25 -28.31 13.98 30.00
CA TYR A 25 -27.44 15.17 30.03
C TYR A 25 -27.93 16.28 29.11
N GLY A 26 -29.11 16.14 28.49
CA GLY A 26 -29.68 17.14 27.58
C GLY A 26 -28.79 17.42 26.38
N ILE A 27 -28.09 16.41 25.88
CA ILE A 27 -27.15 16.55 24.76
C ILE A 27 -27.91 16.44 23.44
N GLU A 28 -27.85 17.50 22.65
CA GLU A 28 -28.42 17.49 21.30
C GLU A 28 -27.48 16.80 20.30
N GLU A 29 -28.10 16.13 19.33
CA GLU A 29 -27.41 15.49 18.22
C GLU A 29 -27.92 16.03 16.88
N THR A 30 -27.03 16.13 15.91
CA THR A 30 -27.39 16.44 14.52
C THR A 30 -26.76 15.42 13.60
N CYS A 31 -27.60 14.65 12.90
CA CYS A 31 -27.17 13.73 11.86
C CYS A 31 -27.07 14.45 10.52
N PHE A 32 -25.86 14.50 9.96
CA PHE A 32 -25.58 15.02 8.65
C PHE A 32 -25.50 13.86 7.65
N ASN A 33 -26.50 13.72 6.79
CA ASN A 33 -26.59 12.67 5.77
C ASN A 33 -26.53 13.24 4.35
N ASP A 34 -26.57 12.37 3.34
CA ASP A 34 -26.44 12.77 1.93
C ASP A 34 -27.46 13.82 1.45
N SER A 35 -28.66 13.86 2.06
CA SER A 35 -29.67 14.86 1.69
C SER A 35 -29.25 16.29 2.04
N LEU A 36 -28.37 16.45 3.04
CA LEU A 36 -27.87 17.74 3.51
C LEU A 36 -26.58 18.19 2.79
N ILE A 37 -25.93 17.31 2.01
CA ILE A 37 -24.76 17.65 1.18
C ILE A 37 -25.07 18.80 0.21
N THR A 38 -26.31 18.87 -0.29
CA THR A 38 -26.78 19.94 -1.19
C THR A 38 -26.73 21.34 -0.58
N LYS A 39 -26.67 21.44 0.75
CA LYS A 39 -26.55 22.71 1.49
C LYS A 39 -25.10 23.15 1.68
N VAL A 40 -24.13 22.31 1.34
CA VAL A 40 -22.72 22.62 1.53
C VAL A 40 -22.23 23.52 0.39
N PRO A 41 -21.58 24.67 0.67
CA PRO A 41 -21.15 25.59 -0.37
C PRO A 41 -20.23 24.94 -1.41
N ALA A 42 -20.46 25.23 -2.68
CA ALA A 42 -19.71 24.67 -3.81
C ALA A 42 -18.30 25.25 -3.99
N GLU A 43 -18.04 26.44 -3.42
CA GLU A 43 -16.78 27.14 -3.62
C GLU A 43 -15.73 26.69 -2.61
N ILE A 44 -14.97 25.66 -2.98
CA ILE A 44 -13.73 25.34 -2.29
C ILE A 44 -12.59 25.27 -3.30
N ASN A 45 -11.55 26.05 -3.02
CA ASN A 45 -10.32 26.02 -3.78
C ASN A 45 -9.54 24.74 -3.41
N VAL A 46 -9.51 23.77 -4.33
CA VAL A 46 -8.75 22.53 -4.15
C VAL A 46 -7.45 22.59 -4.95
N ASP A 47 -6.32 22.44 -4.28
CA ASP A 47 -4.99 22.35 -4.86
C ASP A 47 -4.61 20.91 -5.22
N GLN A 48 -5.23 20.37 -6.26
CA GLN A 48 -4.88 19.01 -6.71
C GLN A 48 -3.40 18.87 -7.07
N SER A 49 -2.77 19.93 -7.57
CA SER A 49 -1.35 19.93 -7.95
C SER A 49 -0.44 19.68 -6.75
N TYR A 50 -0.74 20.26 -5.58
CA TYR A 50 0.01 19.98 -4.35
C TYR A 50 -0.04 18.47 -4.01
N HIS A 51 -1.25 17.88 -3.98
CA HIS A 51 -1.43 16.49 -3.62
C HIS A 51 -0.75 15.53 -4.61
N ILE A 52 -0.92 15.78 -5.91
CA ILE A 52 -0.27 14.99 -6.97
C ILE A 52 1.25 15.09 -6.86
N ASN A 53 1.81 16.27 -6.60
CA ASN A 53 3.25 16.42 -6.50
C ASN A 53 3.82 15.60 -5.33
N ARG A 54 3.11 15.58 -4.20
CA ARG A 54 3.49 14.85 -2.98
C ARG A 54 3.30 13.34 -3.10
N TYR A 55 2.10 12.90 -3.50
CA TYR A 55 1.68 11.49 -3.42
C TYR A 55 1.47 10.80 -4.77
N LYS A 56 1.56 11.52 -5.90
CA LYS A 56 1.46 11.00 -7.28
C LYS A 56 0.06 10.54 -7.72
N PHE A 57 -0.98 10.87 -6.96
CA PHE A 57 -2.37 10.74 -7.38
C PHE A 57 -3.20 11.93 -6.86
N LYS A 58 -4.48 11.98 -7.26
CA LYS A 58 -5.41 13.08 -6.93
C LYS A 58 -6.19 12.75 -5.65
N LEU A 59 -6.58 13.79 -4.90
CA LEU A 59 -7.63 13.63 -3.89
C LEU A 59 -8.92 13.17 -4.57
N SER A 60 -9.57 12.16 -4.00
CA SER A 60 -10.86 11.68 -4.46
C SER A 60 -11.98 12.68 -4.13
N LYS A 61 -13.11 12.57 -4.85
CA LYS A 61 -14.31 13.37 -4.54
C LYS A 61 -14.78 13.14 -3.10
N SER A 62 -14.66 11.91 -2.61
CA SER A 62 -15.02 11.49 -1.26
C SER A 62 -14.18 12.19 -0.19
N GLU A 63 -12.87 12.26 -0.39
CA GLU A 63 -11.95 12.93 0.54
C GLU A 63 -12.19 14.45 0.56
N ILE A 64 -12.46 15.04 -0.61
CA ILE A 64 -12.82 16.45 -0.70
C ILE A 64 -14.14 16.67 0.06
N LEU A 65 -15.18 15.89 -0.26
CA LEU A 65 -16.49 15.97 0.37
C LEU A 65 -16.42 15.83 1.89
N ASN A 66 -15.66 14.86 2.41
CA ASN A 66 -15.44 14.70 3.85
C ASN A 66 -14.91 16.00 4.47
N TYR A 67 -13.87 16.58 3.89
CA TYR A 67 -13.33 17.87 4.33
C TYR A 67 -14.40 18.98 4.31
N VAL A 68 -15.10 19.12 3.18
CA VAL A 68 -16.13 20.15 2.98
C VAL A 68 -17.24 20.05 4.05
N VAL A 69 -17.68 18.82 4.35
CA VAL A 69 -18.69 18.53 5.38
C VAL A 69 -18.20 18.94 6.77
N HIS A 70 -17.01 18.50 7.17
CA HIS A 70 -16.44 18.91 8.46
C HIS A 70 -16.32 20.43 8.57
N ARG A 71 -15.89 21.10 7.50
CA ARG A 71 -15.81 22.57 7.46
C ARG A 71 -17.17 23.24 7.64
N PHE A 72 -18.22 22.70 7.02
CA PHE A 72 -19.59 23.18 7.24
C PHE A 72 -20.03 22.99 8.70
N LEU A 73 -19.73 21.84 9.29
CA LEU A 73 -20.06 21.56 10.70
C LEU A 73 -19.33 22.50 11.66
N TRP A 74 -18.06 22.85 11.39
CA TRP A 74 -17.36 23.87 12.19
C TRP A 74 -18.08 25.21 12.12
N ASN A 75 -18.59 25.61 10.95
CA ASN A 75 -19.36 26.84 10.81
C ASN A 75 -20.68 26.79 11.60
N CYS A 76 -21.44 25.70 11.50
CA CYS A 76 -22.65 25.50 12.32
C CYS A 76 -22.32 25.54 13.82
N PHE A 77 -21.27 24.83 14.22
CA PHE A 77 -20.79 24.82 15.59
C PHE A 77 -20.45 26.21 16.09
N LEU A 78 -19.81 27.07 15.27
CA LEU A 78 -19.42 28.43 15.66
C LEU A 78 -20.61 29.32 16.06
N GLU A 79 -21.81 29.07 15.54
CA GLU A 79 -23.04 29.80 15.91
C GLU A 79 -23.66 29.32 17.24
N MET A 80 -23.27 28.15 17.76
CA MET A 80 -23.87 27.56 18.97
C MET A 80 -23.25 28.12 20.25
N ASN A 81 -24.02 28.30 21.34
CA ASN A 81 -23.47 28.78 22.62
C ASN A 81 -22.93 27.64 23.51
N ILE A 82 -21.92 26.91 23.00
CA ILE A 82 -21.26 25.80 23.69
C ILE A 82 -19.73 25.87 23.48
N PRO A 83 -18.90 25.39 24.43
CA PRO A 83 -17.45 25.57 24.38
C PRO A 83 -16.74 24.67 23.37
N TRP A 84 -17.27 23.48 23.14
CA TRP A 84 -16.72 22.45 22.24
C TRP A 84 -17.83 21.51 21.77
N CYS A 85 -17.61 20.83 20.65
CA CYS A 85 -18.48 19.77 20.13
C CYS A 85 -17.68 18.51 19.81
N MET A 86 -18.39 17.38 19.70
CA MET A 86 -17.87 16.14 19.14
C MET A 86 -18.32 16.01 17.69
N ILE A 87 -17.41 15.61 16.82
CA ILE A 87 -17.73 15.19 15.45
C ILE A 87 -17.34 13.72 15.32
N ILE A 88 -18.30 12.90 14.92
CA ILE A 88 -18.13 11.47 14.81
C ILE A 88 -18.76 10.96 13.52
N GLU A 89 -18.04 10.09 12.83
CA GLU A 89 -18.52 9.38 11.67
C GLU A 89 -19.36 8.17 12.08
N SER A 90 -20.37 7.86 11.27
CA SER A 90 -21.42 6.89 11.64
C SER A 90 -20.88 5.47 11.85
N ASN A 91 -19.76 5.12 11.20
CA ASN A 91 -19.07 3.84 11.34
C ASN A 91 -18.38 3.63 12.69
N VAL A 92 -18.31 4.64 13.56
CA VAL A 92 -17.65 4.53 14.87
C VAL A 92 -18.69 4.24 15.95
N ASN A 93 -18.50 3.13 16.68
CA ASN A 93 -19.34 2.75 17.82
C ASN A 93 -18.72 3.18 19.15
N ILE A 94 -19.43 4.01 19.92
CA ILE A 94 -18.96 4.45 21.24
C ILE A 94 -19.53 3.53 22.34
N ASN A 95 -18.64 2.79 22.98
CA ASN A 95 -18.84 1.97 24.17
C ASN A 95 -18.42 2.72 25.45
N ALA A 96 -18.91 3.95 25.65
CA ALA A 96 -18.66 4.76 26.82
C ALA A 96 -19.84 5.69 27.15
N SER A 97 -20.15 5.85 28.44
CA SER A 97 -21.14 6.82 28.92
C SER A 97 -20.69 8.26 28.64
N ILE A 98 -21.65 9.16 28.43
CA ILE A 98 -21.42 10.61 28.32
C ILE A 98 -20.68 11.17 29.53
N LYS A 99 -21.01 10.70 30.74
CA LYS A 99 -20.32 11.11 31.97
C LYS A 99 -18.81 10.92 31.88
N LYS A 100 -18.39 9.76 31.37
CA LYS A 100 -16.97 9.40 31.20
C LYS A 100 -16.31 10.29 30.16
N ILE A 101 -16.96 10.50 29.01
CA ILE A 101 -16.46 11.38 27.95
C ILE A 101 -16.23 12.80 28.49
N ILE A 102 -17.24 13.39 29.13
CA ILE A 102 -17.13 14.73 29.74
C ILE A 102 -16.01 14.78 30.78
N SER A 103 -15.89 13.75 31.63
CA SER A 103 -14.83 13.72 32.65
C SER A 103 -13.42 13.71 32.06
N THR A 104 -13.23 13.00 30.94
CA THR A 104 -11.95 13.00 30.21
C THR A 104 -11.68 14.36 29.60
N ILE A 105 -12.65 14.95 28.87
CA ILE A 105 -12.47 16.28 28.27
C ILE A 105 -12.15 17.35 29.31
N ASN A 106 -12.82 17.32 30.46
CA ASN A 106 -12.58 18.28 31.55
C ASN A 106 -11.22 18.11 32.23
N SER A 107 -10.52 16.99 32.00
CA SER A 107 -9.16 16.77 32.50
C SER A 107 -8.07 17.30 31.56
N ILE A 108 -8.42 17.64 30.31
CA ILE A 108 -7.50 18.18 29.32
C ILE A 108 -7.24 19.67 29.64
N PRO A 109 -5.98 20.16 29.58
CA PRO A 109 -5.65 21.58 29.79
C PRO A 109 -6.45 22.50 28.86
N GLU A 110 -6.87 23.69 29.32
CA GLU A 110 -7.83 24.57 28.60
C GLU A 110 -7.40 25.04 27.19
N GLU A 111 -6.15 24.82 26.78
CA GLU A 111 -5.57 25.40 25.56
C GLU A 111 -5.73 24.52 24.29
N TRP A 112 -6.48 23.43 24.33
CA TRP A 112 -6.62 22.52 23.18
C TRP A 112 -7.54 23.08 22.08
N ASP A 113 -7.15 22.87 20.82
CA ASP A 113 -7.96 23.23 19.65
C ASP A 113 -8.76 22.02 19.15
N VAL A 114 -8.10 20.87 19.05
CA VAL A 114 -8.67 19.59 18.62
C VAL A 114 -8.20 18.50 19.58
N PHE A 115 -9.10 17.61 19.96
CA PHE A 115 -8.78 16.44 20.76
C PHE A 115 -9.17 15.17 20.00
N PHE A 116 -8.20 14.27 19.81
CA PHE A 116 -8.45 12.92 19.34
C PHE A 116 -8.47 11.94 20.52
N PRO A 117 -9.57 11.18 20.71
CA PRO A 117 -9.66 10.12 21.72
C PRO A 117 -8.85 8.86 21.34
N TYR A 118 -7.79 9.02 20.56
CA TYR A 118 -6.86 7.98 20.16
C TYR A 118 -5.54 8.61 19.74
N ASP A 119 -4.45 7.86 19.88
CA ASP A 119 -3.19 8.16 19.19
C ASP A 119 -2.95 7.10 18.12
N ALA A 120 -3.07 7.48 16.85
CA ALA A 120 -2.96 6.53 15.76
C ALA A 120 -1.53 5.96 15.58
N ALA A 121 -0.50 6.64 16.11
CA ALA A 121 0.87 6.16 16.06
C ALA A 121 1.05 4.91 16.94
N GLU A 122 0.46 4.89 18.15
CA GLU A 122 0.56 3.76 19.08
C GLU A 122 0.07 2.45 18.44
N PHE A 123 -1.04 2.51 17.70
CA PHE A 123 -1.60 1.34 17.03
C PHE A 123 -0.78 0.93 15.81
N HIS A 124 -0.33 1.90 15.01
CA HIS A 124 0.48 1.61 13.83
C HIS A 124 1.84 0.97 14.20
N GLU A 125 2.48 1.41 15.28
CA GLU A 125 3.70 0.77 15.80
C GLU A 125 3.44 -0.68 16.21
N SER A 126 2.33 -0.92 16.92
CA SER A 126 1.93 -2.27 17.35
C SER A 126 1.67 -3.22 16.16
N ASP A 127 1.07 -2.71 15.09
CA ASP A 127 0.87 -3.47 13.86
C ASP A 127 2.20 -3.73 13.14
N LYS A 128 3.09 -2.73 13.02
CA LYS A 128 4.42 -2.94 12.41
C LYS A 128 5.23 -4.02 13.14
N MET A 129 5.18 -4.06 14.48
CA MET A 129 5.85 -5.09 15.27
C MET A 129 5.29 -6.51 15.01
N ARG A 130 3.99 -6.64 14.76
CA ARG A 130 3.35 -7.94 14.46
C ARG A 130 3.69 -8.48 13.08
N HIS A 131 3.88 -7.60 12.09
CA HIS A 131 3.92 -7.98 10.68
C HIS A 131 5.34 -8.32 10.17
N GLY A 132 6.41 -7.70 10.68
CA GLY A 132 7.74 -7.80 10.04
C GLY A 132 8.82 -8.68 10.70
N MET A 133 8.76 -8.96 12.01
CA MET A 133 9.93 -9.48 12.74
C MET A 133 10.18 -10.99 12.64
N PHE A 134 9.32 -11.76 11.98
CA PHE A 134 9.39 -13.24 11.97
C PHE A 134 9.41 -13.88 10.59
N LEU A 135 9.50 -13.10 9.51
CA LEU A 135 9.64 -13.69 8.18
C LEU A 135 10.95 -14.46 8.08
N LEU A 136 10.88 -15.67 7.51
CA LEU A 136 12.07 -16.47 7.20
C LEU A 136 12.98 -15.76 6.20
N ASN A 137 12.38 -15.03 5.24
CA ASN A 137 13.09 -14.33 4.17
C ASN A 137 12.77 -12.82 4.20
N PRO A 138 13.29 -12.05 5.17
CA PRO A 138 12.94 -10.64 5.30
C PRO A 138 13.32 -9.86 4.03
N ASN A 139 12.40 -9.01 3.57
CA ASN A 139 12.61 -8.13 2.43
C ASN A 139 12.93 -6.72 2.94
N ILE A 140 14.17 -6.26 2.77
CA ILE A 140 14.60 -4.93 3.24
C ILE A 140 13.77 -3.78 2.62
N ARG A 141 13.16 -4.00 1.44
CA ARG A 141 12.27 -3.02 0.82
C ARG A 141 10.94 -2.86 1.58
N GLU A 142 10.54 -3.83 2.41
CA GLU A 142 9.36 -3.77 3.28
C GLU A 142 9.64 -3.04 4.62
N ALA A 143 10.92 -2.87 5.00
CA ALA A 143 11.28 -2.17 6.24
C ALA A 143 10.89 -0.67 6.24
N TRP A 144 10.67 -0.09 5.05
CA TRP A 144 10.36 1.33 4.85
C TRP A 144 8.94 1.54 4.30
N GLU A 145 8.00 0.70 4.73
CA GLU A 145 6.57 0.83 4.38
C GLU A 145 6.01 2.15 4.92
N ASN A 146 5.93 3.12 4.03
CA ASN A 146 5.21 4.38 4.22
C ASN A 146 4.06 4.41 3.22
N GLU A 147 2.86 4.47 3.75
CA GLU A 147 1.63 4.71 3.02
C GLU A 147 1.55 6.19 2.58
N PRO A 148 0.75 6.54 1.55
CA PRO A 148 0.63 7.90 1.05
C PRO A 148 -0.25 8.80 1.95
N PHE A 149 0.19 8.97 3.19
CA PHE A 149 -0.32 9.87 4.23
C PHE A 149 0.82 10.71 4.79
N LEU A 150 0.52 11.78 5.54
CA LEU A 150 1.53 12.71 6.05
C LEU A 150 2.61 12.01 6.89
N MET A 151 2.21 11.12 7.79
CA MET A 151 3.09 10.36 8.69
C MET A 151 3.50 8.99 8.14
N GLY A 152 3.11 8.63 6.91
CA GLY A 152 3.34 7.30 6.36
C GLY A 152 2.32 6.24 6.81
N PHE A 153 1.27 6.62 7.53
CA PHE A 153 0.14 5.77 7.93
C PHE A 153 -1.14 6.59 8.08
N GLN A 154 -2.31 5.93 8.06
CA GLN A 154 -3.60 6.59 8.17
C GLN A 154 -3.88 6.99 9.62
N TRP A 155 -4.00 8.30 9.87
CA TRP A 155 -4.39 8.83 11.19
C TRP A 155 -5.90 8.77 11.43
N SER A 156 -6.70 9.06 10.40
CA SER A 156 -8.17 9.17 10.45
C SER A 156 -8.70 10.43 11.15
N ASN A 157 -9.90 10.84 10.76
CA ASN A 157 -10.69 11.92 11.37
C ASN A 157 -12.13 11.47 11.71
N SER A 158 -12.32 10.15 11.88
CA SER A 158 -13.64 9.55 12.13
C SER A 158 -14.22 9.86 13.51
N CYS A 159 -13.42 10.29 14.49
CA CYS A 159 -13.91 10.80 15.77
C CYS A 159 -12.94 11.82 16.36
N TYR A 160 -13.41 13.04 16.62
CA TYR A 160 -12.63 14.04 17.35
C TYR A 160 -13.54 15.09 18.00
N PHE A 161 -12.95 15.83 18.93
CA PHE A 161 -13.56 16.96 19.59
C PHE A 161 -12.87 18.23 19.11
N ILE A 162 -13.63 19.32 19.02
CA ILE A 162 -13.09 20.61 18.57
C ILE A 162 -13.60 21.75 19.46
N SER A 163 -12.69 22.62 19.86
CA SER A 163 -13.01 23.83 20.62
C SER A 163 -13.41 24.98 19.67
N LYS A 164 -14.04 26.02 20.21
CA LYS A 164 -14.36 27.23 19.43
C LYS A 164 -13.11 27.86 18.79
N GLN A 165 -11.99 27.85 19.49
CA GLN A 165 -10.73 28.38 18.98
C GLN A 165 -10.19 27.51 17.83
N GLY A 166 -10.21 26.19 17.99
CA GLY A 166 -9.83 25.25 16.95
C GLY A 166 -10.66 25.43 15.68
N ALA A 167 -11.99 25.51 15.81
CA ALA A 167 -12.88 25.76 14.68
C ALA A 167 -12.54 27.08 13.96
N LYS A 168 -12.29 28.17 14.70
CA LYS A 168 -11.88 29.46 14.10
C LYS A 168 -10.55 29.35 13.33
N LYS A 169 -9.56 28.65 13.88
CA LYS A 169 -8.26 28.42 13.22
C LYS A 169 -8.42 27.61 11.93
N LEU A 170 -9.18 26.51 11.97
CA LEU A 170 -9.42 25.67 10.80
C LEU A 170 -10.21 26.39 9.70
N MET A 171 -11.12 27.29 10.06
CA MET A 171 -11.87 28.10 9.08
C MET A 171 -10.97 29.05 8.27
N GLN A 172 -9.77 29.39 8.77
CA GLN A 172 -8.77 30.19 8.04
C GLN A 172 -8.03 29.39 6.95
N VAL A 173 -8.21 28.07 6.88
CA VAL A 173 -7.68 27.26 5.79
C VAL A 173 -8.53 27.49 4.54
N HIS A 174 -8.01 28.29 3.60
CA HIS A 174 -8.73 28.67 2.38
C HIS A 174 -8.56 27.70 1.21
N LYS A 175 -7.61 26.76 1.30
CA LYS A 175 -7.28 25.83 0.20
C LYS A 175 -7.12 24.39 0.71
N ILE A 176 -7.85 23.45 0.13
CA ILE A 176 -7.68 22.02 0.42
C ILE A 176 -6.52 21.49 -0.42
N ARG A 177 -5.49 20.99 0.26
CA ARG A 177 -4.27 20.44 -0.36
C ARG A 177 -4.10 18.94 -0.15
N GLU A 178 -4.69 18.44 0.92
CA GLU A 178 -4.54 17.09 1.43
C GLU A 178 -5.83 16.66 2.12
N ARG A 179 -5.85 15.44 2.65
CA ARG A 179 -6.99 14.96 3.44
C ARG A 179 -7.18 15.80 4.70
N LEU A 180 -8.35 15.68 5.32
CA LEU A 180 -8.64 16.43 6.55
C LEU A 180 -7.68 16.06 7.68
N ASP A 181 -7.55 14.77 7.97
CA ASP A 181 -6.60 14.25 8.97
C ASP A 181 -5.16 14.74 8.73
N ASP A 182 -4.65 14.60 7.52
CA ASP A 182 -3.33 15.13 7.12
C ASP A 182 -3.23 16.66 7.36
N THR A 183 -4.29 17.42 7.10
CA THR A 183 -4.30 18.87 7.35
C THR A 183 -4.27 19.21 8.84
N LEU A 184 -5.03 18.50 9.67
CA LEU A 184 -5.04 18.69 11.13
C LEU A 184 -3.64 18.45 11.72
N LEU A 185 -3.01 17.34 11.32
CA LEU A 185 -1.65 17.00 11.72
C LEU A 185 -0.61 18.00 11.19
N SER A 186 -0.73 18.41 9.93
CA SER A 186 0.16 19.41 9.32
C SER A 186 0.09 20.76 10.05
N LEU A 187 -1.11 21.20 10.44
CA LEU A 187 -1.26 22.41 11.25
C LEU A 187 -0.67 22.24 12.64
N SER A 188 -0.83 21.05 13.25
CA SER A 188 -0.23 20.73 14.54
C SER A 188 1.29 20.76 14.52
N PHE A 189 1.93 20.10 13.55
CA PHE A 189 3.39 20.09 13.39
C PHE A 189 4.00 21.47 13.12
N ASN A 190 3.19 22.46 12.75
CA ASN A 190 3.61 23.83 12.49
C ASN A 190 3.12 24.81 13.57
N ASP A 191 2.71 24.31 14.75
CA ASP A 191 2.23 25.11 15.90
C ASP A 191 1.04 26.04 15.56
N ARG A 192 0.25 25.70 14.53
CA ARG A 192 -0.94 26.45 14.12
C ARG A 192 -2.24 25.87 14.65
N LEU A 193 -2.20 24.66 15.22
CA LEU A 193 -3.33 23.98 15.83
C LEU A 193 -2.82 23.14 17.02
N ASN A 194 -3.32 23.41 18.23
CA ASN A 194 -3.00 22.63 19.41
C ASN A 194 -3.82 21.33 19.43
N VAL A 195 -3.22 20.24 18.96
CA VAL A 195 -3.85 18.92 18.91
C VAL A 195 -3.44 18.12 20.14
N TYR A 196 -4.42 17.68 20.92
CA TYR A 196 -4.24 16.76 22.03
C TYR A 196 -4.69 15.36 21.64
N THR A 197 -3.97 14.33 22.09
CA THR A 197 -4.30 12.92 21.84
C THR A 197 -4.32 12.18 23.18
N GLU A 198 -5.29 11.27 23.36
CA GLU A 198 -5.31 10.35 24.49
C GLU A 198 -5.94 9.04 24.07
N THR A 199 -5.22 7.93 24.23
CA THR A 199 -5.75 6.60 23.92
C THR A 199 -6.76 6.16 24.99
N VAL A 200 -8.05 6.25 24.67
CA VAL A 200 -9.16 5.87 25.56
C VAL A 200 -9.87 4.60 25.10
N LYS A 201 -10.45 3.87 26.05
CA LYS A 201 -11.25 2.67 25.80
C LYS A 201 -12.71 3.03 25.55
N TRP A 202 -12.98 3.81 24.51
CA TRP A 202 -14.34 4.24 24.13
C TRP A 202 -14.86 3.51 22.90
N PHE A 203 -14.01 3.01 22.02
CA PHE A 203 -14.42 2.35 20.79
C PHE A 203 -13.38 1.27 20.45
N ASP A 204 -13.71 0.40 19.50
CA ASP A 204 -12.70 -0.42 18.85
C ASP A 204 -11.91 0.48 17.89
N TYR A 205 -10.59 0.50 18.01
CA TYR A 205 -9.76 1.30 17.13
C TYR A 205 -9.85 0.83 15.66
N SER A 206 -10.21 -0.45 15.42
CA SER A 206 -10.48 -0.92 14.05
C SER A 206 -11.58 -0.12 13.36
N ASP A 207 -12.55 0.40 14.12
CA ASP A 207 -13.65 1.20 13.58
C ASP A 207 -13.16 2.58 13.08
N ILE A 208 -12.03 3.06 13.60
CA ILE A 208 -11.45 4.38 13.30
C ILE A 208 -10.55 4.35 12.06
N VAL A 209 -9.69 3.33 11.90
CA VAL A 209 -8.57 3.36 10.94
C VAL A 209 -8.71 2.42 9.75
N GLN A 210 -9.65 1.46 9.76
CA GLN A 210 -9.69 0.43 8.72
C GLN A 210 -10.46 0.78 7.44
N TRP A 211 -10.95 2.01 7.30
CA TRP A 211 -11.77 2.38 6.15
C TRP A 211 -10.96 3.16 5.10
N GLU A 212 -10.72 2.52 3.96
CA GLU A 212 -10.22 3.18 2.74
C GLU A 212 -11.40 3.69 1.90
N TYR A 213 -11.41 4.99 1.59
CA TYR A 213 -12.40 5.56 0.68
C TYR A 213 -12.42 4.82 -0.67
N PRO A 214 -13.55 4.24 -1.12
CA PRO A 214 -13.66 3.56 -2.41
C PRO A 214 -13.18 4.42 -3.59
N GLY A 215 -13.48 5.74 -3.54
CA GLY A 215 -13.00 6.69 -4.54
C GLY A 215 -11.47 6.83 -4.57
N ARG A 216 -10.81 6.86 -3.41
CA ARG A 216 -9.35 6.86 -3.29
C ARG A 216 -8.78 5.54 -3.81
N LYS A 217 -9.35 4.41 -3.38
CA LYS A 217 -8.95 3.06 -3.82
C LYS A 217 -8.98 2.95 -5.34
N LYS A 218 -10.05 3.43 -5.98
CA LYS A 218 -10.17 3.45 -7.44
C LYS A 218 -9.11 4.33 -8.11
N ILE A 219 -8.88 5.54 -7.61
CA ILE A 219 -7.85 6.44 -8.16
C ILE A 219 -6.46 5.82 -8.02
N LEU A 220 -6.14 5.24 -6.85
CA LEU A 220 -4.87 4.55 -6.63
C LEU A 220 -4.70 3.36 -7.57
N TRP A 221 -5.74 2.52 -7.71
CA TRP A 221 -5.75 1.43 -8.68
C TRP A 221 -5.45 1.93 -10.09
N ASP A 222 -6.20 2.93 -10.57
CA ASP A 222 -6.03 3.52 -11.90
C ASP A 222 -4.64 4.13 -12.11
N THR A 223 -4.04 4.71 -11.07
CA THR A 223 -2.66 5.22 -11.11
C THR A 223 -1.65 4.07 -11.17
N ILE A 224 -1.79 3.07 -10.30
CA ILE A 224 -0.89 1.92 -10.19
C ILE A 224 -0.84 1.12 -11.49
N ILE A 225 -1.99 0.83 -12.11
CA ILE A 225 -2.02 0.06 -13.37
C ILE A 225 -1.43 0.83 -14.56
N LYS A 226 -1.39 2.17 -14.49
CA LYS A 226 -0.77 3.04 -15.49
C LYS A 226 0.73 3.22 -15.26
N GLU A 227 1.19 3.01 -14.03
CA GLU A 227 2.60 2.92 -13.71
C GLU A 227 3.13 1.63 -14.33
N SER A 228 3.59 1.68 -15.57
CA SER A 228 4.14 0.51 -16.25
C SER A 228 5.31 0.86 -17.15
N SER A 229 6.38 0.09 -17.04
CA SER A 229 7.49 0.11 -17.99
C SER A 229 7.15 -0.66 -19.28
N TRP A 230 6.09 -1.49 -19.30
CA TRP A 230 5.81 -2.41 -20.40
C TRP A 230 4.95 -1.81 -21.52
N THR A 231 5.61 -1.28 -22.55
CA THR A 231 4.95 -1.04 -23.84
C THR A 231 4.77 -2.36 -24.59
N SER A 232 3.90 -2.41 -25.61
CA SER A 232 3.72 -3.59 -26.46
C SER A 232 5.04 -4.09 -27.07
N ILE A 233 5.94 -3.18 -27.45
CA ILE A 233 7.26 -3.50 -28.01
C ILE A 233 8.17 -4.13 -26.94
N ARG A 234 8.25 -3.53 -25.74
CA ARG A 234 9.04 -4.08 -24.63
C ARG A 234 8.50 -5.45 -24.20
N LYS A 235 7.18 -5.59 -24.15
CA LYS A 235 6.50 -6.85 -23.84
C LYS A 235 6.82 -7.94 -24.86
N ALA A 236 6.81 -7.61 -26.15
CA ALA A 236 7.22 -8.54 -27.20
C ALA A 236 8.70 -8.94 -27.09
N ARG A 237 9.59 -8.00 -26.73
CA ARG A 237 11.02 -8.29 -26.53
C ARG A 237 11.26 -9.23 -25.35
N ILE A 238 10.65 -8.98 -24.18
CA ILE A 238 10.82 -9.89 -23.03
C ILE A 238 10.21 -11.27 -23.32
N GLN A 239 9.08 -11.34 -24.03
CA GLN A 239 8.50 -12.63 -24.47
C GLN A 239 9.45 -13.40 -25.41
N SER A 240 10.18 -12.71 -26.29
CA SER A 240 11.19 -13.33 -27.16
C SER A 240 12.36 -13.91 -26.34
N ILE A 241 12.85 -13.16 -25.35
CA ILE A 241 13.91 -13.62 -24.43
C ILE A 241 13.46 -14.85 -23.65
N LEU A 242 12.26 -14.80 -23.06
CA LEU A 242 11.68 -15.90 -22.30
C LEU A 242 11.44 -17.14 -23.17
N ALA A 243 11.04 -16.96 -24.44
CA ALA A 243 10.83 -18.08 -25.36
C ALA A 243 12.13 -18.83 -25.65
N VAL A 244 13.25 -18.13 -25.83
CA VAL A 244 14.57 -18.74 -26.04
C VAL A 244 15.07 -19.42 -24.78
N ILE A 245 14.99 -18.76 -23.63
CA ILE A 245 15.34 -19.31 -22.32
C ILE A 245 14.54 -20.61 -22.05
N SER A 246 13.21 -20.54 -22.21
CA SER A 246 12.30 -21.68 -22.05
C SER A 246 12.65 -22.80 -23.01
N LYS A 247 12.90 -22.51 -24.29
CA LYS A 247 13.28 -23.54 -25.28
C LYS A 247 14.54 -24.29 -24.84
N ILE A 248 15.61 -23.56 -24.52
CA ILE A 248 16.89 -24.15 -24.14
C ILE A 248 16.75 -24.99 -22.87
N ALA A 249 16.01 -24.47 -21.87
CA ALA A 249 15.75 -25.20 -20.64
C ALA A 249 15.00 -26.50 -20.90
N ASN A 250 13.97 -26.48 -21.76
CA ASN A 250 13.23 -27.69 -22.13
C ASN A 250 14.10 -28.71 -22.90
N ASP A 251 14.91 -28.25 -23.86
CA ASP A 251 15.79 -29.13 -24.64
C ASP A 251 16.83 -29.84 -23.75
N LEU A 252 17.25 -29.19 -22.65
CA LEU A 252 18.22 -29.71 -21.68
C LEU A 252 17.55 -30.39 -20.47
N ASN A 253 16.22 -30.44 -20.41
CA ASN A 253 15.45 -30.92 -19.24
C ASN A 253 15.87 -30.22 -17.93
N ILE A 254 15.99 -28.89 -17.97
CA ILE A 254 16.35 -28.03 -16.84
C ILE A 254 15.10 -27.31 -16.33
N ASP A 255 14.84 -27.44 -15.04
CA ASP A 255 13.77 -26.70 -14.37
C ASP A 255 14.19 -25.26 -14.07
N LEU A 256 13.60 -24.31 -14.79
CA LEU A 256 13.64 -22.89 -14.47
C LEU A 256 12.39 -22.49 -13.70
N ILE A 257 12.56 -22.02 -12.46
CA ILE A 257 11.45 -21.61 -11.60
C ILE A 257 11.23 -20.10 -11.67
N LEU A 258 9.99 -19.64 -11.57
CA LEU A 258 9.72 -18.20 -11.35
C LEU A 258 10.23 -17.81 -9.96
N GLN A 259 10.83 -16.63 -9.83
CA GLN A 259 11.42 -16.16 -8.57
C GLN A 259 10.86 -14.79 -8.18
N GLY A 260 10.86 -14.48 -6.88
CA GLY A 260 10.66 -13.11 -6.39
C GLY A 260 9.37 -12.43 -6.87
N GLY A 261 9.51 -11.20 -7.39
CA GLY A 261 8.40 -10.41 -7.91
C GLY A 261 7.68 -11.09 -9.07
N THR A 262 8.43 -11.82 -9.91
CA THR A 262 7.89 -12.61 -11.02
C THR A 262 7.01 -13.76 -10.55
N HIS A 263 7.44 -14.49 -9.50
CA HIS A 263 6.64 -15.57 -8.90
C HIS A 263 5.36 -15.02 -8.27
N LEU A 264 5.46 -13.94 -7.50
CA LEU A 264 4.31 -13.24 -6.92
C LEU A 264 3.35 -12.73 -8.01
N GLY A 265 3.88 -12.11 -9.07
CA GLY A 265 3.12 -11.64 -10.20
C GLY A 265 2.34 -12.76 -10.87
N TYR A 266 2.99 -13.90 -11.11
CA TYR A 266 2.32 -15.07 -11.66
C TYR A 266 1.21 -15.58 -10.74
N ILE A 267 1.43 -15.74 -9.44
CA ILE A 267 0.40 -16.25 -8.51
C ILE A 267 -0.76 -15.25 -8.36
N ARG A 268 -0.47 -13.98 -8.19
CA ARG A 268 -1.49 -12.97 -7.86
C ARG A 268 -2.21 -12.41 -9.09
N HIS A 269 -1.50 -12.17 -10.19
CA HIS A 269 -2.01 -11.48 -11.38
C HIS A 269 -2.00 -12.34 -12.65
N GLY A 270 -1.37 -13.52 -12.63
CA GLY A 270 -1.31 -14.42 -13.79
C GLY A 270 -0.22 -14.07 -14.82
N GLY A 271 0.66 -13.12 -14.52
CA GLY A 271 1.71 -12.66 -15.42
C GLY A 271 2.60 -11.60 -14.75
N ILE A 272 3.35 -10.85 -15.53
CA ILE A 272 4.11 -9.71 -15.00
C ILE A 272 3.13 -8.67 -14.44
N MET A 273 3.35 -8.20 -13.21
CA MET A 273 2.53 -7.15 -12.62
C MET A 273 2.74 -5.84 -13.41
N PRO A 274 1.70 -5.03 -13.66
CA PRO A 274 1.83 -3.85 -14.53
C PRO A 274 2.98 -2.90 -14.14
N TRP A 275 3.20 -2.71 -12.84
CA TRP A 275 4.21 -1.82 -12.25
C TRP A 275 5.55 -2.48 -11.95
N ASP A 276 5.68 -3.79 -12.15
CA ASP A 276 6.97 -4.47 -12.10
C ASP A 276 7.70 -4.23 -13.42
N ASP A 277 9.03 -4.18 -13.43
CA ASP A 277 9.77 -3.89 -14.67
C ASP A 277 10.92 -4.83 -15.00
N ASP A 278 11.10 -5.91 -14.28
CA ASP A 278 12.03 -6.99 -14.65
C ASP A 278 11.36 -8.38 -14.57
N VAL A 279 12.15 -9.42 -14.85
CA VAL A 279 11.74 -10.82 -14.73
C VAL A 279 12.85 -11.60 -14.05
N ASP A 280 12.49 -12.35 -13.02
CA ASP A 280 13.40 -13.17 -12.22
C ASP A 280 13.08 -14.66 -12.37
N LEU A 281 14.12 -15.44 -12.66
CA LEU A 281 14.07 -16.90 -12.71
C LEU A 281 15.08 -17.51 -11.74
N GLY A 282 14.81 -18.71 -11.27
CA GLY A 282 15.74 -19.55 -10.51
C GLY A 282 16.27 -20.70 -11.35
N ILE A 283 17.56 -21.00 -11.21
CA ILE A 283 18.23 -22.16 -11.81
C ILE A 283 19.03 -22.95 -10.76
N GLU A 284 18.98 -24.28 -10.83
CA GLU A 284 19.80 -25.14 -9.96
C GLU A 284 21.29 -25.02 -10.33
N GLU A 285 22.18 -24.93 -9.34
CA GLU A 285 23.61 -24.67 -9.55
C GLU A 285 24.27 -25.64 -10.54
N LYS A 286 23.93 -26.93 -10.47
CA LYS A 286 24.45 -27.97 -11.40
C LYS A 286 24.07 -27.72 -12.86
N SER A 287 22.99 -26.98 -13.11
CA SER A 287 22.42 -26.72 -14.43
C SER A 287 22.94 -25.42 -15.07
N VAL A 288 23.63 -24.58 -14.30
CA VAL A 288 24.16 -23.26 -14.73
C VAL A 288 25.09 -23.39 -15.94
N SER A 289 26.11 -24.25 -15.84
CA SER A 289 27.11 -24.42 -16.90
C SER A 289 26.53 -24.92 -18.23
N PRO A 290 25.76 -26.04 -18.27
CA PRO A 290 25.19 -26.53 -19.52
C PRO A 290 24.16 -25.56 -20.12
N PHE A 291 23.33 -24.92 -19.29
CA PHE A 291 22.34 -23.95 -19.76
C PHE A 291 23.00 -22.76 -20.46
N PHE A 292 24.00 -22.14 -19.82
CA PHE A 292 24.66 -20.97 -20.40
C PHE A 292 25.60 -21.30 -21.55
N LYS A 293 26.15 -22.51 -21.62
CA LYS A 293 26.83 -22.99 -22.81
C LYS A 293 25.86 -23.02 -24.00
N SER A 294 24.70 -23.65 -23.83
CA SER A 294 23.69 -23.73 -24.89
C SER A 294 23.13 -22.36 -25.29
N LEU A 295 22.94 -21.44 -24.33
CA LEU A 295 22.52 -20.07 -24.62
C LEU A 295 23.55 -19.30 -25.47
N LYS A 296 24.85 -19.45 -25.17
CA LYS A 296 25.91 -18.84 -25.98
C LYS A 296 25.96 -19.44 -27.39
N GLU A 297 25.79 -20.75 -27.52
CA GLU A 297 25.77 -21.45 -28.81
C GLU A 297 24.53 -21.11 -29.65
N TYR A 298 23.39 -20.82 -29.01
CA TYR A 298 22.18 -20.39 -29.72
C TYR A 298 22.38 -19.10 -30.53
N GLY A 299 23.24 -18.19 -30.04
CA GLY A 299 23.59 -16.94 -30.71
C GLY A 299 22.38 -16.01 -30.88
N LYS A 300 22.30 -15.30 -32.02
CA LYS A 300 21.17 -14.41 -32.41
C LYS A 300 20.99 -13.18 -31.50
N GLY A 301 22.10 -12.58 -31.10
CA GLY A 301 22.09 -11.34 -30.31
C GLY A 301 21.65 -11.53 -28.86
N PHE A 302 21.49 -12.77 -28.38
CA PHE A 302 21.29 -13.02 -26.95
C PHE A 302 22.63 -12.91 -26.22
N CYS A 303 22.64 -12.09 -25.17
CA CYS A 303 23.80 -11.81 -24.36
C CYS A 303 23.61 -12.37 -22.94
N LEU A 304 24.73 -12.69 -22.30
CA LEU A 304 24.78 -13.20 -20.94
C LEU A 304 25.88 -12.46 -20.18
N GLY A 305 25.56 -12.04 -18.96
CA GLY A 305 26.51 -11.43 -18.02
C GLY A 305 26.33 -12.03 -16.62
N SER A 306 27.41 -11.96 -15.83
CA SER A 306 27.41 -12.35 -14.43
C SER A 306 27.66 -11.13 -13.56
N PHE A 307 26.90 -11.00 -12.48
CA PHE A 307 26.88 -9.83 -11.61
C PHE A 307 26.86 -10.26 -10.15
N LEU A 308 27.22 -9.33 -9.25
CA LEU A 308 27.14 -9.54 -7.81
C LEU A 308 25.99 -8.71 -7.26
N GLU A 309 25.09 -9.36 -6.53
CA GLU A 309 23.94 -8.68 -5.92
C GLU A 309 24.45 -7.69 -4.85
N PRO A 310 24.03 -6.42 -4.93
CA PRO A 310 24.33 -5.46 -3.87
C PRO A 310 23.79 -5.94 -2.52
N GLY A 311 24.65 -5.99 -1.50
CA GLY A 311 24.28 -6.36 -0.12
C GLY A 311 24.64 -7.79 0.26
N THR A 312 24.42 -8.78 -0.62
CA THR A 312 24.78 -10.19 -0.36
C THR A 312 26.11 -10.59 -1.01
N ASN A 313 26.57 -9.82 -2.01
CA ASN A 313 27.74 -10.12 -2.83
C ASN A 313 27.66 -11.50 -3.49
N CYS A 314 26.44 -12.01 -3.70
CA CYS A 314 26.20 -13.30 -4.32
C CYS A 314 26.10 -13.18 -5.84
N LEU A 315 26.64 -14.19 -6.51
CA LEU A 315 26.61 -14.28 -7.96
C LEU A 315 25.19 -14.53 -8.47
N TYR A 316 24.76 -13.73 -9.42
CA TYR A 316 23.59 -13.97 -10.26
C TYR A 316 23.94 -13.67 -11.73
N TYR A 317 23.04 -14.05 -12.63
CA TYR A 317 23.24 -13.83 -14.06
C TYR A 317 22.12 -12.99 -14.63
N LYS A 318 22.41 -12.29 -15.72
CA LYS A 318 21.41 -11.55 -16.49
C LYS A 318 21.48 -11.97 -17.94
N VAL A 319 20.31 -12.17 -18.56
CA VAL A 319 20.16 -12.47 -19.98
C VAL A 319 19.38 -11.35 -20.65
N TRP A 320 19.91 -10.82 -21.75
CA TRP A 320 19.28 -9.74 -22.51
C TRP A 320 19.51 -9.95 -24.01
N ASN A 321 18.93 -9.09 -24.85
CA ASN A 321 19.20 -9.07 -26.27
C ASN A 321 19.97 -7.80 -26.65
N GLU A 322 20.95 -7.90 -27.56
CA GLU A 322 21.72 -6.74 -28.05
C GLU A 322 20.81 -5.63 -28.61
N ILE A 323 19.67 -6.01 -29.19
CA ILE A 323 18.64 -5.10 -29.67
C ILE A 323 17.63 -4.84 -28.55
N GLY A 324 18.00 -3.95 -27.64
CA GLY A 324 17.13 -3.44 -26.58
C GLY A 324 17.29 -1.93 -26.37
N GLU A 325 16.70 -1.41 -25.29
CA GLU A 325 16.92 -0.03 -24.86
C GLU A 325 18.18 0.02 -24.00
N SER A 326 19.18 0.81 -24.42
CA SER A 326 20.41 0.98 -23.64
C SER A 326 20.12 1.63 -22.29
N ILE A 327 20.77 1.13 -21.25
CA ILE A 327 20.71 1.69 -19.90
C ILE A 327 22.06 2.35 -19.60
N SER A 328 22.04 3.62 -19.19
CA SER A 328 23.27 4.39 -18.96
C SER A 328 24.14 3.73 -17.89
N ASN A 329 25.43 3.53 -18.19
CA ASN A 329 26.44 2.87 -17.33
C ASN A 329 26.30 1.36 -17.16
N TYR A 330 25.40 0.71 -17.90
CA TYR A 330 25.24 -0.75 -17.87
C TYR A 330 25.53 -1.36 -19.23
N ILE A 331 26.12 -2.56 -19.21
CA ILE A 331 26.48 -3.30 -20.43
C ILE A 331 25.27 -3.99 -21.08
N TYR A 332 24.16 -4.08 -20.36
CA TYR A 332 22.95 -4.75 -20.78
C TYR A 332 21.87 -3.76 -21.21
N THR A 333 20.93 -4.27 -22.00
CA THR A 333 19.79 -3.51 -22.50
C THR A 333 18.50 -3.95 -21.81
N PHE A 334 17.50 -3.08 -21.83
CA PHE A 334 16.16 -3.39 -21.41
C PHE A 334 15.30 -3.93 -22.58
N PRO A 335 14.43 -4.93 -22.35
CA PRO A 335 14.27 -5.69 -21.11
C PRO A 335 15.29 -6.82 -20.97
N PHE A 336 15.43 -7.33 -19.75
CA PHE A 336 16.32 -8.43 -19.40
C PHE A 336 15.63 -9.43 -18.47
N VAL A 337 16.27 -10.57 -18.24
CA VAL A 337 15.86 -11.59 -17.27
C VAL A 337 17.02 -11.83 -16.31
N ASP A 338 16.76 -11.71 -15.01
CA ASP A 338 17.69 -12.11 -13.96
C ASP A 338 17.52 -13.59 -13.62
N ILE A 339 18.65 -14.27 -13.42
CA ILE A 339 18.74 -15.70 -13.16
C ILE A 339 19.51 -15.93 -11.87
N TRP A 340 18.78 -16.35 -10.85
CA TRP A 340 19.22 -16.58 -9.49
C TRP A 340 19.58 -18.05 -9.27
N ILE A 341 20.70 -18.30 -8.61
CA ILE A 341 21.21 -19.66 -8.41
C ILE A 341 20.63 -20.23 -7.11
N TYR A 342 20.08 -21.44 -7.16
CA TYR A 342 19.63 -22.19 -5.99
C TYR A 342 20.23 -23.60 -5.91
N ASN A 343 20.18 -24.17 -4.71
CA ASN A 343 20.50 -25.57 -4.44
C ASN A 343 19.32 -26.26 -3.77
N ARG A 344 19.14 -27.56 -4.04
CA ARG A 344 18.23 -28.42 -3.29
C ARG A 344 18.98 -28.99 -2.08
N ILE A 345 18.57 -28.61 -0.88
CA ILE A 345 19.13 -29.16 0.36
C ILE A 345 18.02 -29.82 1.15
N LYS A 346 18.06 -31.15 1.26
CA LYS A 346 16.96 -31.96 1.80
C LYS A 346 15.64 -31.66 1.08
N ASN A 347 14.73 -30.98 1.77
CA ASN A 347 13.38 -30.66 1.32
C ASN A 347 13.23 -29.19 0.90
N ASP A 348 14.29 -28.39 0.96
CA ASP A 348 14.25 -26.94 0.78
C ASP A 348 15.01 -26.54 -0.49
N LEU A 349 14.54 -25.47 -1.15
CA LEU A 349 15.38 -24.73 -2.10
C LEU A 349 16.06 -23.59 -1.36
N ILE A 350 17.38 -23.48 -1.50
CA ILE A 350 18.18 -22.43 -0.88
C ILE A 350 18.90 -21.67 -1.99
N PHE A 351 18.51 -20.42 -2.18
CA PHE A 351 19.17 -19.51 -3.11
C PHE A 351 20.48 -19.02 -2.52
N LYS A 352 21.48 -18.75 -3.38
CA LYS A 352 22.81 -18.29 -2.94
C LYS A 352 22.74 -17.00 -2.10
N ASN A 353 21.80 -16.11 -2.39
CA ASN A 353 21.58 -14.89 -1.62
C ASN A 353 20.88 -15.09 -0.26
N GLY A 354 20.70 -16.33 0.17
CA GLY A 354 20.15 -16.67 1.48
C GLY A 354 18.63 -16.83 1.53
N ILE A 355 17.91 -16.65 0.41
CA ILE A 355 16.47 -16.93 0.36
C ILE A 355 16.23 -18.44 0.49
N ILE A 356 15.44 -18.83 1.48
CA ILE A 356 15.07 -20.22 1.77
C ILE A 356 13.60 -20.43 1.43
N CYS A 357 13.32 -21.22 0.40
CA CYS A 357 11.99 -21.73 0.13
C CYS A 357 11.82 -23.05 0.90
N LYS A 358 11.24 -22.97 2.10
CA LYS A 358 11.06 -24.15 2.95
C LYS A 358 10.08 -25.15 2.32
N ASN A 359 10.39 -26.43 2.42
CA ASN A 359 9.63 -27.57 1.91
C ASN A 359 9.40 -27.61 0.39
N SER A 360 9.90 -26.65 -0.39
CA SER A 360 9.57 -26.53 -1.81
C SER A 360 10.18 -27.60 -2.71
N ALA A 361 11.11 -28.42 -2.19
CA ALA A 361 11.69 -29.55 -2.89
C ALA A 361 11.04 -30.90 -2.50
N LYS A 362 10.01 -30.92 -1.64
CA LYS A 362 9.33 -32.17 -1.22
C LYS A 362 8.53 -32.86 -2.32
N GLN A 363 8.08 -32.09 -3.31
CA GLN A 363 7.36 -32.60 -4.47
C GLN A 363 7.91 -31.93 -5.73
N ASP A 364 7.55 -32.51 -6.88
CA ASP A 364 7.91 -31.96 -8.17
C ASP A 364 7.33 -30.56 -8.37
N PHE A 365 8.06 -29.74 -9.13
CA PHE A 365 7.59 -28.41 -9.47
C PHE A 365 6.38 -28.46 -10.40
N ILE A 366 5.48 -27.50 -10.25
CA ILE A 366 4.31 -27.35 -11.10
C ILE A 366 4.71 -26.64 -12.38
N SER A 367 4.39 -27.23 -13.53
CA SER A 367 4.55 -26.59 -14.84
C SER A 367 3.55 -25.47 -15.03
N VAL A 368 4.01 -24.29 -15.44
CA VAL A 368 3.18 -23.12 -15.67
C VAL A 368 3.50 -22.47 -17.01
N SER A 369 2.50 -21.80 -17.58
CA SER A 369 2.69 -20.88 -18.71
C SER A 369 2.80 -19.46 -18.17
N PHE A 370 3.95 -18.84 -18.37
CA PHE A 370 4.19 -17.43 -18.01
C PHE A 370 4.71 -16.72 -19.24
N GLU A 371 4.02 -15.63 -19.62
CA GLU A 371 4.38 -14.83 -20.79
C GLU A 371 4.58 -15.66 -22.08
N LYS A 372 3.64 -16.61 -22.30
CA LYS A 372 3.61 -17.54 -23.45
C LYS A 372 4.74 -18.59 -23.48
N SER A 373 5.53 -18.69 -22.42
CA SER A 373 6.66 -19.62 -22.29
C SER A 373 6.46 -20.57 -21.11
N LYS A 374 7.11 -21.74 -21.14
CA LYS A 374 6.94 -22.77 -20.11
C LYS A 374 8.00 -22.61 -19.01
N PHE A 375 7.54 -22.53 -17.78
CA PHE A 375 8.39 -22.44 -16.59
C PHE A 375 7.83 -23.32 -15.48
N LYS A 376 8.47 -23.25 -14.32
CA LYS A 376 8.10 -24.00 -13.12
C LYS A 376 7.80 -23.06 -11.96
N ILE A 377 7.02 -23.54 -11.01
CA ILE A 377 6.89 -22.93 -9.67
C ILE A 377 6.97 -24.02 -8.61
N PRO A 378 7.38 -23.69 -7.37
CA PRO A 378 7.22 -24.59 -6.23
C PRO A 378 5.78 -25.08 -6.07
N TYR A 379 5.59 -26.36 -5.71
CA TYR A 379 4.24 -26.89 -5.47
C TYR A 379 3.53 -26.19 -4.30
N ASN A 380 4.30 -25.75 -3.30
CA ASN A 380 3.84 -24.99 -2.13
C ASN A 380 4.06 -23.48 -2.31
N SER A 381 3.74 -22.95 -3.49
CA SER A 381 4.00 -21.56 -3.85
C SER A 381 3.44 -20.54 -2.85
N ILE A 382 2.27 -20.80 -2.26
CA ILE A 382 1.66 -19.91 -1.26
C ILE A 382 2.55 -19.80 -0.02
N ASP A 383 3.01 -20.93 0.54
CA ASP A 383 3.92 -20.96 1.69
C ASP A 383 5.23 -20.22 1.39
N VAL A 384 5.77 -20.40 0.17
CA VAL A 384 6.99 -19.72 -0.25
C VAL A 384 6.79 -18.20 -0.25
N LEU A 385 5.67 -17.70 -0.79
CA LEU A 385 5.37 -16.27 -0.79
C LEU A 385 5.10 -15.73 0.61
N ASP A 386 4.42 -16.50 1.47
CA ASP A 386 4.15 -16.14 2.87
C ASP A 386 5.43 -15.98 3.70
N THR A 387 6.51 -16.69 3.33
CA THR A 387 7.81 -16.53 4.01
C THR A 387 8.59 -15.28 3.59
N ARG A 388 8.21 -14.65 2.47
CA ARG A 388 8.98 -13.58 1.82
C ARG A 388 8.28 -12.23 1.86
N TYR A 389 6.96 -12.20 1.74
CA TYR A 389 6.20 -10.97 1.62
C TYR A 389 5.15 -10.87 2.71
N THR A 390 5.24 -9.83 3.53
CA THR A 390 4.40 -9.69 4.72
C THR A 390 2.91 -9.58 4.40
N ASN A 391 2.58 -8.77 3.39
CA ASN A 391 1.21 -8.34 3.11
C ASN A 391 0.79 -8.60 1.66
N TRP A 392 1.39 -9.58 0.98
CA TRP A 392 1.13 -9.76 -0.46
C TRP A 392 -0.32 -10.15 -0.80
N LYS A 393 -1.02 -10.78 0.15
CA LYS A 393 -2.44 -11.16 0.06
C LYS A 393 -3.40 -10.00 0.30
N THR A 394 -2.96 -8.97 1.03
CA THR A 394 -3.80 -7.86 1.51
C THR A 394 -3.42 -6.51 0.91
N LYS A 395 -2.25 -6.40 0.27
CA LYS A 395 -1.73 -5.13 -0.23
C LYS A 395 -0.91 -5.28 -1.52
N ILE A 396 -1.16 -4.38 -2.47
CA ILE A 396 -0.23 -4.05 -3.57
C ILE A 396 0.79 -3.05 -3.04
N LYS A 397 2.05 -3.23 -3.43
CA LYS A 397 3.16 -2.32 -3.15
C LYS A 397 3.90 -2.04 -4.46
N VAL A 398 4.05 -0.77 -4.79
CA VAL A 398 4.86 -0.28 -5.90
C VAL A 398 6.13 0.32 -5.33
N TYR A 399 7.27 -0.30 -5.62
CA TYR A 399 8.58 0.17 -5.17
C TYR A 399 9.09 1.29 -6.08
N ARG A 400 9.92 2.19 -5.54
CA ARG A 400 10.47 3.33 -6.29
C ARG A 400 11.47 2.93 -7.38
N TYR A 401 12.18 1.83 -7.19
CA TYR A 401 13.28 1.44 -8.07
C TYR A 401 12.72 0.94 -9.40
N CYS A 402 13.24 1.50 -10.49
CA CYS A 402 12.89 1.14 -11.86
C CYS A 402 14.11 0.48 -12.50
N HIS A 403 14.04 -0.83 -12.70
CA HIS A 403 15.10 -1.64 -13.30
C HIS A 403 15.39 -1.25 -14.75
N ARG A 404 14.40 -0.70 -15.47
CA ARG A 404 14.62 -0.11 -16.82
C ARG A 404 15.60 1.06 -16.81
N LEU A 405 15.63 1.83 -15.72
CA LEU A 405 16.46 3.02 -15.58
C LEU A 405 17.61 2.85 -14.59
N GLU A 406 17.64 1.72 -13.87
CA GLU A 406 18.57 1.40 -12.78
C GLU A 406 18.67 2.53 -11.72
N LYS A 407 17.52 3.16 -11.43
CA LYS A 407 17.41 4.25 -10.45
C LYS A 407 15.98 4.40 -9.93
N PRO A 408 15.76 5.13 -8.83
CA PRO A 408 14.42 5.51 -8.39
C PRO A 408 13.71 6.34 -9.47
N ALA A 409 12.55 5.85 -9.93
CA ALA A 409 11.72 6.55 -10.92
C ALA A 409 10.22 6.29 -10.76
N PHE A 410 9.82 5.18 -10.14
CA PHE A 410 8.42 4.90 -9.86
C PHE A 410 7.91 5.64 -8.63
N SER A 411 6.60 5.84 -8.64
CA SER A 411 5.85 6.39 -7.51
C SER A 411 5.75 5.34 -6.40
N LEU A 412 6.05 5.73 -5.15
CA LEU A 412 5.79 4.87 -3.99
C LEU A 412 4.28 4.85 -3.75
N LEU A 413 3.64 3.76 -4.13
CA LEU A 413 2.18 3.59 -4.04
C LEU A 413 1.85 2.27 -3.35
N SER A 414 0.74 2.27 -2.64
CA SER A 414 0.19 1.13 -1.93
C SER A 414 -1.32 1.10 -2.11
N LEU A 415 -1.89 -0.11 -2.09
CA LEU A 415 -3.32 -0.29 -2.24
C LEU A 415 -3.78 -1.56 -1.54
N SER A 416 -4.82 -1.46 -0.71
CA SER A 416 -5.40 -2.65 -0.08
C SER A 416 -6.18 -3.50 -1.10
N ILE A 417 -5.96 -4.81 -1.08
CA ILE A 417 -6.55 -5.80 -1.99
C ILE A 417 -7.06 -7.01 -1.21
N LYS A 418 -7.77 -7.89 -1.91
CA LYS A 418 -8.09 -9.23 -1.42
C LYS A 418 -7.65 -10.26 -2.46
N VAL A 419 -7.28 -11.44 -2.00
CA VAL A 419 -7.00 -12.59 -2.87
C VAL A 419 -7.92 -13.76 -2.49
N ASN A 420 -8.14 -14.67 -3.43
CA ASN A 420 -8.79 -15.95 -3.15
C ASN A 420 -7.82 -16.95 -2.48
N GLU A 421 -8.29 -18.17 -2.23
CA GLU A 421 -7.48 -19.22 -1.57
C GLU A 421 -6.24 -19.62 -2.38
N GLU A 422 -6.29 -19.54 -3.71
CA GLU A 422 -5.13 -19.77 -4.59
C GLU A 422 -4.20 -18.56 -4.72
N GLY A 423 -4.45 -17.47 -3.97
CA GLY A 423 -3.65 -16.25 -4.00
C GLY A 423 -3.94 -15.32 -5.19
N ARG A 424 -4.97 -15.60 -5.99
CA ARG A 424 -5.38 -14.78 -7.13
C ARG A 424 -6.07 -13.51 -6.65
N LEU A 425 -5.72 -12.37 -7.25
CA LEU A 425 -6.35 -11.10 -6.97
C LEU A 425 -7.86 -11.15 -7.26
N LEU A 426 -8.66 -10.69 -6.28
CA LEU A 426 -10.08 -10.41 -6.46
C LEU A 426 -10.21 -8.96 -6.94
N ILE A 427 -10.69 -8.78 -8.18
CA ILE A 427 -10.90 -7.48 -8.82
C ILE A 427 -12.26 -6.92 -8.45
#